data_AF-A0A3D1QVR3-F1
#
_entry.id   AF-A0A3D1QVR3-F1
#
_cell.length_a   1.000
_cell.length_b   1.000
_cell.length_c   1.000
_cell.angle_alpha   90.00
_cell.angle_beta   90.00
_cell.angle_gamma   90.00
#
_symmetry.space_group_name_H-M   'P 1'
#
loop_
_entity.id
_entity.type
_entity.pdbx_description
1 polymer ?
#
loop_
_entity_poly.entity_id
_entity_poly.type
_entity_poly.pdbx_seq_one_letter_code
_entity_poly.pdbx_strand_id
1 'polypeptide(L)'
;MSPAAEPLELSALGLEDAARVGAKAAVLGALLRRGLPVPPGFALADPMRWADEMEANGQLASSAQLPPAELSGLPTAEGPSRIARSSATVE
;
A
#
# COMPACT_ATOMS: atom_id res chain seq x y z
N MET A 1 29.22 3.13 1.94
CA MET A 1 27.91 3.21 1.27
C MET A 1 27.20 1.89 1.46
N SER A 2 26.01 1.91 2.05
CA SER A 2 25.17 0.72 2.14
C SER A 2 24.41 0.59 0.81
N PRO A 3 24.29 -0.61 0.20
CA PRO A 3 23.63 -0.77 -1.10
C PRO A 3 22.17 -0.32 -0.98
N ALA A 4 21.68 0.45 -1.96
CA ALA A 4 20.29 0.91 -1.97
C ALA A 4 19.33 -0.30 -1.87
N ALA A 5 18.24 -0.14 -1.12
CA ALA A 5 17.24 -1.19 -0.97
C ALA A 5 16.69 -1.58 -2.36
N GLU A 6 16.83 -2.85 -2.72
CA GLU A 6 16.38 -3.35 -4.02
C GLU A 6 14.84 -3.41 -4.05
N PRO A 7 14.19 -2.81 -5.05
CA PRO A 7 12.75 -2.86 -5.20
C PRO A 7 12.29 -4.25 -5.64
N LEU A 8 11.20 -4.73 -5.04
CA LEU A 8 10.55 -6.00 -5.34
C LEU A 8 9.17 -5.74 -5.92
N GLU A 9 8.92 -6.24 -7.14
CA GLU A 9 7.62 -6.12 -7.81
C GLU A 9 6.51 -6.79 -7.01
N LEU A 10 5.35 -6.12 -6.86
CA LEU A 10 4.20 -6.65 -6.12
C LEU A 10 3.70 -7.99 -6.69
N SER A 11 3.87 -8.22 -8.00
CA SER A 11 3.48 -9.47 -8.67
C SER A 11 4.29 -10.69 -8.22
N ALA A 12 5.48 -10.47 -7.66
CA ALA A 12 6.33 -11.53 -7.13
C ALA A 12 6.07 -11.84 -5.65
N LEU A 13 5.28 -11.02 -4.95
CA LEU A 13 5.17 -11.06 -3.48
C LEU A 13 3.99 -11.89 -2.96
N GLY A 14 4.21 -12.43 -1.77
CA GLY A 14 3.26 -13.23 -1.02
C GLY A 14 3.13 -12.92 0.46
N LEU A 15 2.23 -13.64 1.13
CA LEU A 15 2.05 -13.53 2.58
C LEU A 15 3.30 -14.00 3.33
N GLU A 16 4.01 -14.96 2.74
CA GLU A 16 5.31 -15.47 3.16
C GLU A 16 6.41 -14.39 3.21
N ASP A 17 6.28 -13.30 2.44
CA ASP A 17 7.28 -12.23 2.37
C ASP A 17 7.08 -11.12 3.41
N ALA A 18 6.08 -11.23 4.28
CA ALA A 18 5.72 -10.16 5.23
C ALA A 18 6.90 -9.70 6.12
N ALA A 19 7.80 -10.61 6.50
CA ALA A 19 8.99 -10.27 7.28
C ALA A 19 10.00 -9.42 6.48
N ARG A 20 10.02 -9.54 5.15
CA ARG A 20 10.97 -8.87 4.27
C ARG A 20 10.47 -7.52 3.76
N VAL A 21 9.18 -7.41 3.44
CA VAL A 21 8.58 -6.22 2.78
C VAL A 21 7.51 -5.53 3.62
N GLY A 22 7.22 -6.05 4.81
CA GLY A 22 6.12 -5.61 5.66
C GLY A 22 4.77 -6.21 5.25
N ALA A 23 3.85 -6.28 6.22
CA ALA A 23 2.55 -6.94 6.06
C ALA A 23 1.69 -6.34 4.93
N LYS A 24 1.74 -5.02 4.72
CA LYS A 24 0.94 -4.35 3.69
C LYS A 24 1.33 -4.80 2.28
N ALA A 25 2.62 -4.78 1.95
CA ALA A 25 3.10 -5.19 0.64
C ALA A 25 2.83 -6.68 0.37
N ALA A 26 3.04 -7.52 1.39
CA ALA A 26 2.73 -8.95 1.34
C ALA A 26 1.26 -9.24 1.01
N VAL A 27 0.32 -8.50 1.63
CA VAL A 27 -1.11 -8.61 1.33
C VAL A 27 -1.43 -8.12 -0.09
N LEU A 28 -0.89 -6.98 -0.52
CA LEU A 28 -1.13 -6.46 -1.87
C LEU A 28 -0.65 -7.43 -2.95
N GLY A 29 0.53 -8.03 -2.79
CA GLY A 29 1.03 -9.07 -3.69
C GLY A 29 0.16 -10.33 -3.69
N ALA A 30 -0.28 -10.80 -2.51
CA ALA A 30 -1.18 -11.95 -2.41
C ALA A 30 -2.54 -11.72 -3.09
N LEU A 31 -3.10 -10.50 -3.01
CA LEU A 31 -4.32 -10.12 -3.72
C LEU A 31 -4.10 -10.10 -5.24
N LEU A 32 -2.98 -9.51 -5.69
CA LEU A 32 -2.62 -9.44 -7.10
C LEU A 32 -2.42 -10.84 -7.71
N ARG A 33 -1.74 -11.77 -7.00
CA ARG A 33 -1.56 -13.18 -7.43
C ARG A 33 -2.89 -13.94 -7.53
N ARG A 34 -3.91 -13.52 -6.80
CA ARG A 34 -5.29 -14.07 -6.88
C ARG A 34 -6.12 -13.45 -8.00
N GLY A 35 -5.54 -12.57 -8.83
CA GLY A 35 -6.23 -11.90 -9.93
C GLY A 35 -7.20 -10.80 -9.47
N LEU A 36 -7.11 -10.35 -8.21
CA LEU A 36 -7.88 -9.22 -7.74
C LEU A 36 -7.29 -7.91 -8.26
N PRO A 37 -8.11 -6.87 -8.49
CA PRO A 37 -7.65 -5.61 -9.04
C PRO A 37 -6.80 -4.85 -8.02
N VAL A 38 -5.49 -5.02 -8.14
CA VAL A 38 -4.48 -4.26 -7.40
C VAL A 38 -3.64 -3.48 -8.42
N PRO A 39 -3.47 -2.15 -8.27
CA PRO A 39 -2.58 -1.40 -9.15
C PRO A 39 -1.15 -1.97 -9.14
N PRO A 40 -0.45 -2.00 -10.28
CA PRO A 40 0.93 -2.44 -10.33
C PRO A 40 1.84 -1.53 -9.49
N GLY A 41 2.95 -2.07 -9.00
CA GLY A 41 3.91 -1.33 -8.18
C GLY A 41 4.96 -2.26 -7.55
N PHE A 42 5.76 -1.70 -6.65
CA PHE A 42 6.83 -2.42 -5.96
C PHE A 42 6.85 -2.12 -4.45
N ALA A 43 7.60 -2.93 -3.71
CA ALA A 43 7.92 -2.70 -2.31
C ALA A 43 9.44 -2.66 -2.13
N LEU A 44 9.92 -1.85 -1.18
CA LEU A 44 11.32 -1.86 -0.79
C LEU A 44 11.54 -2.98 0.24
N ALA A 45 12.59 -3.77 0.04
CA ALA A 45 13.00 -4.76 1.01
C ALA A 45 13.57 -4.08 2.27
N ASP A 46 13.39 -4.75 3.41
CA ASP A 46 13.96 -4.36 4.70
C ASP A 46 13.45 -2.99 5.22
N PRO A 47 12.16 -2.89 5.57
CA PRO A 47 11.58 -1.66 6.11
C PRO A 47 12.21 -1.24 7.44
N MET A 48 12.82 -2.16 8.19
CA MET A 48 13.52 -1.86 9.44
C MET A 48 14.80 -1.09 9.17
N ARG A 49 15.57 -1.50 8.16
CA ARG A 49 16.75 -0.74 7.75
C ARG A 49 16.43 0.69 7.31
N TRP A 50 15.29 0.92 6.66
CA TRP A 50 14.84 2.30 6.38
C TRP A 50 14.59 3.09 7.67
N ALA A 51 13.98 2.47 8.67
CA ALA A 51 13.77 3.12 9.97
C ALA A 51 15.10 3.44 10.66
N ASP A 52 16.06 2.51 10.64
CA ASP A 52 17.41 2.70 11.20
C ASP A 52 18.17 3.82 10.46
N GLU A 53 18.08 3.87 9.13
CA GLU A 53 18.70 4.93 8.31
C GLU A 53 18.07 6.30 8.63
N MET A 54 16.74 6.36 8.82
CA MET A 54 16.06 7.60 9.22
C MET A 54 16.43 8.04 10.64
N GLU A 55 16.51 7.12 11.59
CA GLU A 55 16.98 7.40 12.95
C GLU A 55 18.42 7.90 12.97
N ALA A 56 19.32 7.24 12.22
CA ALA A 56 20.72 7.67 12.07
C ALA A 56 20.84 9.08 11.48
N ASN A 57 19.90 9.48 10.63
CA ASN A 57 19.82 10.83 10.06
C ASN A 57 19.12 11.86 10.99
N GLY A 58 18.78 11.48 12.23
CA GLY A 58 18.05 12.32 13.18
C GLY A 58 16.58 12.55 12.82
N GLN A 59 16.04 11.77 11.87
CA GLN A 59 14.67 11.84 11.37
C GLN A 59 13.83 10.69 11.94
N LEU A 60 13.84 10.53 13.27
CA LEU A 60 12.94 9.60 13.94
C LEU A 60 11.50 9.86 13.48
N ALA A 61 10.84 8.82 12.97
CA ALA A 61 9.43 8.89 12.60
C ALA A 61 8.60 9.19 13.86
N SER A 62 8.33 10.47 14.12
CA SER A 62 7.46 10.90 15.21
C SER A 62 6.07 10.33 14.95
N SER A 63 5.75 9.23 15.64
CA SER A 63 4.41 8.65 15.66
C SER A 63 3.41 9.59 16.38
N ALA A 64 3.91 10.64 17.04
CA ALA A 64 3.17 11.47 17.99
C ALA A 64 2.42 12.66 17.34
N GLN A 65 2.47 12.82 16.02
CA GLN A 65 1.75 13.89 15.32
C GLN A 65 0.90 13.36 14.18
N LEU A 66 0.12 12.33 14.44
CA LEU A 66 -1.19 12.29 13.79
C LEU A 66 -2.03 13.35 14.53
N PRO A 67 -2.44 14.46 13.87
CA PRO A 67 -3.50 15.28 14.46
C PRO A 67 -4.65 14.33 14.81
N PRO A 68 -5.37 14.54 15.92
CA PRO A 68 -6.61 13.81 16.17
C PRO A 68 -7.38 13.81 14.88
N ALA A 69 -7.80 12.63 14.41
CA ALA A 69 -8.70 12.55 13.28
C ALA A 69 -9.97 13.30 13.69
N GLU A 70 -10.02 14.60 13.41
CA GLU A 70 -11.25 15.34 13.48
C GLU A 70 -12.15 14.69 12.44
N LEU A 71 -13.06 13.85 12.93
CA LEU A 71 -14.29 13.45 12.27
C LEU A 71 -15.21 14.67 12.07
N SER A 72 -14.66 15.80 11.63
CA SER A 72 -15.37 17.04 11.39
C SER A 72 -15.45 17.25 9.89
N GLY A 73 -16.54 16.73 9.32
CA GLY A 73 -16.84 16.87 7.89
C GLY A 73 -16.83 15.55 7.16
N LEU A 74 -17.70 14.61 7.54
CA LEU A 74 -18.32 13.77 6.51
C LEU A 74 -19.21 14.70 5.67
N PRO A 75 -18.89 15.05 4.41
CA PRO A 75 -19.97 15.22 3.47
C PRO A 75 -20.65 13.85 3.43
N THR A 76 -21.95 13.82 3.72
CA THR A 76 -22.80 12.67 3.44
C THR A 76 -22.49 12.26 2.00
N ALA A 77 -21.73 11.18 1.83
CA ALA A 77 -21.40 10.68 0.52
C ALA A 77 -22.71 10.09 -0.03
N GLU A 78 -23.52 10.94 -0.69
CA GLU A 78 -24.25 10.48 -1.85
C GLU A 78 -23.18 9.90 -2.78
N GLY A 79 -23.03 8.58 -2.75
CA GLY A 79 -22.25 7.88 -3.75
C GLY A 79 -22.77 8.26 -5.13
N PRO A 80 -21.94 8.28 -6.18
CA PRO A 80 -22.41 8.59 -7.51
C PRO A 80 -23.52 7.59 -7.89
N SER A 81 -24.75 8.08 -7.89
CA SER A 81 -25.95 7.37 -8.28
C SER A 81 -25.95 7.20 -9.80
N ARG A 82 -25.06 6.36 -10.35
CA ARG A 82 -25.16 5.87 -11.72
C ARG A 82 -24.22 4.69 -11.99
N ILE A 83 -24.58 3.49 -11.55
CA ILE A 83 -24.20 2.29 -12.32
C ILE A 83 -25.21 2.19 -13.46
N ALA A 84 -24.94 2.90 -14.56
CA ALA A 84 -25.64 2.62 -15.81
C ALA A 84 -25.17 1.22 -16.27
N ARG A 85 -26.03 0.21 -16.07
CA ARG A 85 -25.89 -1.06 -16.78
C ARG A 85 -26.18 -0.79 -18.25
N SER A 86 -25.15 -0.54 -19.04
CA SER A 86 -25.29 -0.64 -20.49
C SER A 86 -25.38 -2.13 -20.85
N SER A 87 -26.61 -2.60 -21.04
CA SER A 87 -26.88 -3.84 -21.75
C SER A 87 -26.41 -3.64 -23.20
N ALA A 88 -25.24 -4.19 -23.53
CA ALA A 88 -24.88 -4.40 -24.93
C ALA A 88 -25.75 -5.55 -25.45
N THR A 89 -26.76 -5.20 -26.24
CA THR A 89 -27.47 -6.16 -27.09
C THR A 89 -26.47 -6.63 -28.15
N VAL A 90 -26.17 -7.93 -28.14
CA VAL A 90 -25.46 -8.58 -29.25
C VAL A 90 -26.54 -8.97 -30.25
N GLU A 91 -26.44 -8.45 -31.46
CA GLU A 91 -27.25 -8.85 -32.62
C GLU A 91 -27.02 -10.32 -33.00
#